data_AF-A0AB33WJH1-F1
#
_entry.id   AF-A0AB33WJH1-F1
#
_cell.length_a   1.000
_cell.length_b   1.000
_cell.length_c   1.000
_cell.angle_alpha   90.00
_cell.angle_beta   90.00
_cell.angle_gamma   90.00
#
_symmetry.space_group_name_H-M   'P 1'
#
loop_
_entity.id
_entity.type
_entity.pdbx_description
1 polymer ?
#
loop_
_entity_poly.entity_id
_entity_poly.type
_entity_poly.pdbx_seq_one_letter_code
_entity_poly.pdbx_strand_id
1 'polypeptide(L)'
;MKKVVPDPPTLPTKPRRYMALTSNDCSIPALLIDTEAPLDVLHEAAAHRIRAAIQLLENIASDANLHSNPALLQDFAQLCVIPLRDGCDLLDVLGRRLQEQLLS
;
A
#
# COMPACT_ATOMS: atom_id res chain seq x y z
N MET A 1 17.49 -33.46 -34.00
CA MET A 1 16.34 -32.88 -33.25
C MET A 1 16.81 -32.64 -31.82
N LYS A 2 16.90 -31.38 -31.37
CA LYS A 2 17.31 -31.07 -29.99
C LYS A 2 16.15 -31.46 -29.06
N LYS A 3 16.39 -32.32 -28.07
CA LYS A 3 15.41 -32.64 -27.03
C LYS A 3 15.11 -31.34 -26.28
N VAL A 4 13.91 -30.80 -26.47
CA VAL A 4 13.37 -29.75 -25.61
C VAL A 4 13.12 -30.42 -24.27
N VAL A 5 13.94 -30.09 -23.28
CA VAL A 5 13.69 -30.46 -21.89
C VAL A 5 12.60 -29.51 -21.39
N PRO A 6 11.44 -30.01 -20.95
CA PRO A 6 10.41 -29.15 -20.39
C PRO A 6 10.95 -28.52 -19.10
N ASP A 7 10.70 -27.22 -18.93
CA ASP A 7 11.02 -26.51 -17.69
C ASP A 7 10.35 -27.23 -16.50
N PRO A 8 11.05 -27.36 -15.37
CA PRO A 8 10.47 -27.99 -14.19
C PRO A 8 9.22 -27.21 -13.74
N PRO A 9 8.19 -27.90 -13.22
CA PRO A 9 7.01 -27.23 -12.70
C PRO A 9 7.43 -26.24 -11.61
N THR A 10 7.06 -24.97 -11.79
CA THR A 10 7.25 -23.94 -10.77
C THR A 10 6.45 -24.36 -9.53
N LEU A 11 7.17 -24.85 -8.51
CA LEU A 11 6.60 -25.07 -7.19
C LEU A 11 5.91 -23.78 -6.74
N PRO A 12 4.70 -23.86 -6.14
CA PRO A 12 4.04 -22.69 -5.59
C PRO A 12 5.00 -22.06 -4.58
N THR A 13 5.53 -20.90 -4.92
CA THR A 13 6.43 -20.16 -4.05
C THR A 13 5.62 -19.75 -2.83
N LYS A 14 6.06 -20.14 -1.64
CA LYS A 14 5.49 -19.64 -0.39
C LYS A 14 5.37 -18.12 -0.51
N PRO A 15 4.21 -17.50 -0.23
CA PRO A 15 4.07 -16.05 -0.31
C PRO A 15 5.16 -15.40 0.55
N ARG A 16 5.81 -14.37 -0.01
CA ARG A 16 6.85 -13.65 0.72
C ARG A 16 6.19 -12.95 1.90
N ARG A 17 6.71 -13.22 3.10
CA ARG A 17 6.27 -12.57 4.34
C ARG A 17 6.33 -11.04 4.26
N TYR A 18 7.32 -10.50 3.56
CA TYR A 18 7.43 -9.05 3.37
C TYR A 18 7.08 -8.66 1.94
N MET A 19 6.19 -7.68 1.81
CA MET A 19 5.78 -7.07 0.54
C MET A 19 6.18 -5.60 0.53
N ALA A 20 6.75 -5.11 -0.56
CA ALA A 20 7.10 -3.69 -0.67
C ALA A 20 5.85 -2.81 -0.80
N LEU A 21 5.88 -1.63 -0.18
CA LEU A 21 4.91 -0.57 -0.44
C LEU A 21 5.08 -0.03 -1.88
N THR A 22 3.97 0.30 -2.51
CA THR A 22 3.91 0.90 -3.86
C THR A 22 4.26 2.39 -3.86
N SER A 23 4.37 3.00 -2.68
CA SER A 23 4.80 4.38 -2.47
C SER A 23 6.32 4.56 -2.44
N ASN A 24 7.10 3.49 -2.40
CA ASN A 24 8.57 3.57 -2.46
C ASN A 24 9.00 4.27 -3.76
N ASP A 25 9.88 5.26 -3.65
CA ASP A 25 10.45 6.03 -4.76
C ASP A 25 11.77 5.44 -5.31
N CYS A 26 12.37 4.53 -4.55
CA CYS A 26 13.65 3.91 -4.86
C CYS A 26 13.48 2.50 -5.48
N SER A 27 14.47 2.08 -6.27
CA SER A 27 14.54 0.74 -6.87
C SER A 27 14.72 -0.37 -5.83
N ILE A 28 15.30 -0.05 -4.67
CA ILE A 28 15.42 -0.96 -3.53
C ILE A 28 14.37 -0.53 -2.49
N PRO A 29 13.32 -1.34 -2.25
CA PRO A 29 12.26 -0.95 -1.33
C PRO A 29 12.77 -0.99 0.11
N ALA A 30 12.71 0.17 0.79
CA ALA A 30 13.09 0.30 2.19
C ALA A 30 11.90 0.06 3.14
N LEU A 31 10.68 0.37 2.68
CA LEU A 31 9.46 0.22 3.46
C LEU A 31 8.66 -0.99 2.98
N LEU A 32 8.32 -1.87 3.93
CA LEU A 32 7.71 -3.17 3.69
C LEU A 32 6.51 -3.38 4.61
N ILE A 33 5.52 -4.11 4.11
CA ILE A 33 4.39 -4.66 4.86
C ILE A 33 4.76 -6.09 5.29
N ASP A 34 4.63 -6.41 6.58
CA ASP A 34 4.60 -7.79 7.05
C ASP A 34 3.22 -8.39 6.74
N THR A 35 3.14 -9.19 5.67
CA THR A 35 1.88 -9.79 5.20
C THR A 35 1.32 -10.80 6.19
N GLU A 36 2.13 -11.31 7.12
CA GLU A 36 1.72 -12.26 8.15
C GLU A 36 1.27 -11.58 9.47
N ALA A 37 1.35 -10.24 9.57
CA ALA A 37 0.92 -9.49 10.76
C ALA A 37 -0.57 -9.71 11.12
N PRO A 38 -1.00 -9.56 12.39
CA PRO A 38 -2.41 -9.73 12.76
C PRO A 38 -3.36 -8.86 11.91
N LEU A 39 -4.56 -9.39 11.58
CA LEU A 39 -5.49 -8.71 10.67
C LEU A 39 -5.98 -7.37 11.21
N ASP A 40 -6.22 -7.29 12.52
CA ASP A 40 -6.57 -6.07 13.24
C ASP A 40 -5.43 -5.03 13.18
N VAL A 41 -4.18 -5.47 13.31
CA VAL A 41 -3.01 -4.60 13.18
C VAL A 41 -2.87 -4.05 11.76
N LEU A 42 -3.07 -4.89 10.73
CA LEU A 42 -3.07 -4.46 9.33
C LEU A 42 -4.20 -3.45 9.06
N HIS A 43 -5.40 -3.71 9.56
CA HIS A 43 -6.54 -2.82 9.45
C HIS A 43 -6.30 -1.47 10.12
N GLU A 44 -5.86 -1.45 11.38
CA GLU A 44 -5.60 -0.20 12.11
C GLU A 44 -4.46 0.60 11.47
N ALA A 45 -3.41 -0.06 10.98
CA ALA A 45 -2.32 0.59 10.28
C ALA A 45 -2.79 1.26 8.97
N ALA A 46 -3.70 0.62 8.23
CA ALA A 46 -4.31 1.18 7.03
C ALA A 46 -5.22 2.36 7.37
N ALA A 47 -6.12 2.16 8.33
CA ALA A 47 -7.11 3.14 8.73
C ALA A 47 -6.45 4.40 9.30
N HIS A 48 -5.38 4.27 10.09
CA HIS A 48 -4.62 5.40 10.59
C HIS A 48 -4.06 6.29 9.47
N ARG A 49 -3.45 5.68 8.44
CA ARG A 49 -2.86 6.43 7.30
C ARG A 49 -3.93 7.13 6.46
N ILE A 50 -5.02 6.43 6.16
CA ILE A 50 -6.13 7.00 5.39
C ILE A 50 -6.76 8.16 6.17
N ARG A 51 -7.01 8.00 7.47
CA ARG A 51 -7.54 9.07 8.33
C ARG A 51 -6.61 10.29 8.39
N ALA A 52 -5.30 10.07 8.50
CA ALA A 52 -4.33 11.17 8.50
C ALA A 52 -4.36 11.96 7.18
N ALA A 53 -4.44 11.27 6.04
CA ALA A 53 -4.57 11.91 4.72
C ALA A 53 -5.91 12.68 4.60
N ILE A 54 -7.01 12.09 5.04
CA ILE A 54 -8.34 12.74 5.05
C ILE A 54 -8.30 14.02 5.88
N GLN A 55 -7.78 13.95 7.11
CA GLN A 55 -7.72 15.12 7.99
C GLN A 55 -6.95 16.28 7.36
N LEU A 56 -5.85 15.99 6.66
CA LEU A 56 -5.09 16.98 5.92
C LEU A 56 -5.92 17.55 4.75
N LEU A 57 -6.55 16.70 3.94
CA LEU A 57 -7.38 17.12 2.81
C LEU A 57 -8.59 17.98 3.26
N GLU A 58 -9.22 17.64 4.38
CA GLU A 58 -10.31 18.43 4.97
C GLU A 58 -9.83 19.81 5.42
N ASN A 59 -8.64 19.89 6.03
CA ASN A 59 -8.04 21.16 6.42
C ASN A 59 -7.72 22.03 5.20
N ILE A 60 -7.20 21.41 4.13
CA ILE A 60 -6.90 22.09 2.87
C ILE A 60 -8.18 22.65 2.25
N ALA A 61 -9.22 21.83 2.14
CA ALA A 61 -10.50 22.22 1.54
C ALA A 61 -11.21 23.34 2.30
N SER A 62 -10.93 23.48 3.60
CA SER A 62 -11.55 24.49 4.47
C SER A 62 -10.80 25.84 4.48
N ASP A 63 -9.55 25.89 4.00
CA ASP A 63 -8.71 27.10 4.07
C ASP A 63 -8.67 27.87 2.74
N ALA A 64 -9.40 28.98 2.69
CA ALA A 64 -9.44 29.87 1.52
C ALA A 64 -8.08 30.50 1.15
N ASN A 65 -7.16 30.64 2.11
CA ASN A 65 -5.82 31.19 1.83
C ASN A 65 -4.97 30.18 1.06
N LEU A 66 -5.14 28.89 1.37
CA LEU A 66 -4.40 27.82 0.73
C LEU A 66 -4.80 27.65 -0.74
N HIS A 67 -6.06 27.90 -1.06
CA HIS A 67 -6.54 27.92 -2.45
C HIS A 67 -5.91 29.01 -3.32
N SER A 68 -5.36 30.07 -2.69
CA SER A 68 -4.63 31.13 -3.40
C SER A 68 -3.16 30.78 -3.67
N ASN A 69 -2.68 29.63 -3.19
CA ASN A 69 -1.31 29.15 -3.40
C ASN A 69 -1.29 27.75 -4.06
N PRO A 70 -1.32 27.69 -5.41
CA PRO A 70 -1.39 26.44 -6.15
C PRO A 70 -0.15 25.55 -5.97
N ALA A 71 1.04 26.13 -5.73
CA ALA A 71 2.26 25.35 -5.49
C ALA A 71 2.16 24.58 -4.17
N LEU A 72 1.69 25.24 -3.12
CA LEU A 72 1.51 24.60 -1.81
C LEU A 72 0.40 23.53 -1.84
N LEU A 73 -0.67 23.76 -2.60
CA LEU A 73 -1.71 22.76 -2.84
C LEU A 73 -1.15 21.51 -3.54
N GLN A 74 -0.27 21.70 -4.53
CA GLN A 74 0.40 20.60 -5.22
C GLN A 74 1.29 19.80 -4.26
N ASP A 75 2.07 20.46 -3.42
CA ASP A 75 2.95 19.79 -2.45
C ASP A 75 2.15 18.95 -1.44
N PHE A 76 1.03 19.48 -0.94
CA PHE A 76 0.15 18.73 -0.06
C PHE A 76 -0.54 17.56 -0.75
N ALA A 77 -0.96 17.72 -2.01
CA ALA A 77 -1.52 16.64 -2.79
C ALA A 77 -0.49 15.51 -2.97
N GLN A 78 0.76 15.84 -3.29
CA GLN A 78 1.85 14.86 -3.37
C GLN A 78 2.09 14.18 -2.01
N LEU A 79 2.07 14.94 -0.91
CA LEU A 79 2.20 14.39 0.43
C LEU A 79 1.08 13.39 0.76
N CYS A 80 -0.15 13.63 0.32
CA CYS A 80 -1.30 12.73 0.55
C CYS A 80 -1.20 11.42 -0.24
N VAL A 81 -0.51 11.41 -1.39
CA VAL A 81 -0.40 10.21 -2.23
C VAL A 81 0.27 9.06 -1.47
N ILE A 82 1.30 9.34 -0.68
CA ILE A 82 2.07 8.32 0.06
C ILE A 82 1.18 7.57 1.08
N PRO A 83 0.57 8.21 2.09
CA PRO A 83 -0.25 7.51 3.09
C PRO A 83 -1.50 6.87 2.48
N LEU A 84 -2.06 7.44 1.40
CA LEU A 84 -3.19 6.81 0.70
C LEU A 84 -2.79 5.53 0.00
N ARG A 85 -1.65 5.52 -0.73
CA ARG A 85 -1.11 4.31 -1.35
C ARG A 85 -0.76 3.26 -0.31
N ASP A 86 -0.06 3.66 0.75
CA ASP A 86 0.28 2.77 1.85
C ASP A 86 -0.95 2.13 2.50
N GLY A 87 -1.98 2.94 2.74
CA GLY A 87 -3.25 2.46 3.27
C GLY A 87 -3.91 1.44 2.35
N CYS A 88 -3.95 1.71 1.04
CA CYS A 88 -4.48 0.79 0.04
C CYS A 88 -3.68 -0.52 -0.03
N ASP A 89 -2.35 -0.47 0.01
CA ASP A 89 -1.51 -1.67 0.00
C ASP A 89 -1.77 -2.57 1.23
N LEU A 90 -1.96 -1.96 2.40
CA LEU A 90 -2.33 -2.68 3.62
C LEU A 90 -3.72 -3.31 3.51
N LEU A 91 -4.71 -2.59 2.96
CA LEU A 91 -6.06 -3.12 2.74
C LEU A 91 -6.09 -4.24 1.70
N ASP A 92 -5.23 -4.18 0.68
CA ASP A 92 -5.09 -5.25 -0.30
C ASP A 92 -4.55 -6.54 0.33
N VAL A 93 -3.50 -6.44 1.17
CA VAL A 93 -3.00 -7.59 1.94
C VAL A 93 -4.07 -8.14 2.88
N LEU A 94 -4.76 -7.26 3.60
CA LEU A 94 -5.85 -7.63 4.50
C LEU A 94 -6.96 -8.39 3.74
N GLY A 95 -7.40 -7.86 2.60
CA GLY A 95 -8.44 -8.44 1.75
C GLY A 95 -8.05 -9.81 1.20
N ARG A 96 -6.82 -9.98 0.71
CA ARG A 96 -6.30 -11.26 0.24
C ARG A 96 -6.33 -12.33 1.35
N ARG A 97 -5.92 -11.97 2.57
CA ARG A 97 -5.90 -12.89 3.71
C ARG A 97 -7.29 -13.26 4.22
N LEU A 98 -8.21 -12.31 4.23
CA LEU A 98 -9.62 -12.59 4.52
C LEU A 98 -10.19 -13.57 3.48
N GLN A 99 -9.90 -13.36 2.20
CA GLN A 99 -10.34 -14.26 1.13
C GLN A 99 -9.76 -15.67 1.30
N GLU A 100 -8.48 -15.79 1.63
CA GLU A 100 -7.83 -17.08 1.91
C GLU A 100 -8.50 -17.82 3.07
N GLN A 101 -8.86 -17.12 4.16
CA GLN A 101 -9.58 -17.71 5.31
C GLN A 101 -11.01 -18.15 4.98
N LEU A 102 -11.66 -17.49 4.03
CA LEU A 102 -13.01 -17.87 3.59
C LEU A 102 -13.01 -19.07 2.64
N LEU A 103 -11.89 -19.29 1.91
CA LEU A 103 -11.72 -20.38 0.97
C LEU A 103 -11.04 -21.62 1.58
N SER A 104 -10.53 -21.52 2.81
CA SER A 104 -9.91 -22.61 3.57
C SER A 104 -10.92 -23.42 4.36
#